data_AF-E4XTW8-F1
#
_entry.id   AF-E4XTW8-F1
#
_cell.length_a   1.000
_cell.length_b   1.000
_cell.length_c   1.000
_cell.angle_alpha   90.00
_cell.angle_beta   90.00
_cell.angle_gamma   90.00
#
_symmetry.space_group_name_H-M   'P 1'
#
loop_
_entity.id
_entity.type
_entity.pdbx_description
1 polymer ?
#
loop_
_entity_poly.entity_id
_entity_poly.type
_entity_poly.pdbx_seq_one_letter_code
_entity_poly.pdbx_strand_id
1 'polypeptide(L)'
;MADERERALQNYRRKLQETRLLESKLKNTRQKEKDLQKEYEKSENDLKALQSVGQIVGEVLKQLTDEKFIVKATNGPRYVVGCRRQVDKNELKAGTRVALDMTTLTIMRYLPREVDPLVYNMSHEDPGNISYSEIGGLSDQVRELREVIELPLNNPELFQRVGISPPKGCLLYGPPGTGKTLLARAVASQLDANFLKVDFL
;
A
#
# COMPACT_ATOMS: atom_id res chain seq x y z
N MET A 1 -7.81 54.97 57.15
CA MET A 1 -7.40 55.04 55.72
C MET A 1 -6.49 53.90 55.28
N ALA A 2 -5.52 53.44 56.09
CA ALA A 2 -4.66 52.31 55.73
C ALA A 2 -5.39 50.94 55.78
N ASP A 3 -6.21 50.69 56.80
CA ASP A 3 -6.94 49.42 56.99
C ASP A 3 -7.95 49.07 55.88
N GLU A 4 -8.57 50.08 55.29
CA GLU A 4 -9.58 49.90 54.24
C GLU A 4 -8.93 49.48 52.91
N ARG A 5 -7.74 50.02 52.64
CA ARG A 5 -6.89 49.65 51.51
C ARG A 5 -6.36 48.22 51.66
N GLU A 6 -5.99 47.80 52.86
CA GLU A 6 -5.55 46.42 53.14
C GLU A 6 -6.68 45.40 52.98
N ARG A 7 -7.89 45.70 53.47
CA ARG A 7 -9.07 44.84 53.25
C ARG A 7 -9.42 44.71 51.77
N ALA A 8 -9.36 45.82 51.02
CA ALA A 8 -9.60 45.80 49.57
C ALA A 8 -8.55 44.96 48.82
N LEU A 9 -7.27 45.08 49.21
CA LEU A 9 -6.17 44.27 48.65
C LEU A 9 -6.32 42.78 48.98
N GLN A 10 -6.73 42.41 50.20
CA GLN A 10 -7.01 41.03 50.57
C GLN A 10 -8.15 40.43 49.74
N ASN A 11 -9.23 41.18 49.53
CA ASN A 11 -10.35 40.75 48.69
C ASN A 11 -9.94 40.55 47.22
N TYR A 12 -9.12 41.47 46.67
CA TYR A 12 -8.55 41.31 45.33
C TYR A 12 -7.65 40.08 45.22
N ARG A 13 -6.82 39.83 46.24
CA ARG A 13 -5.91 38.68 46.29
C ARG A 13 -6.69 37.36 46.36
N ARG A 14 -7.79 37.31 47.12
CA ARG A 14 -8.70 36.16 47.16
C ARG A 14 -9.36 35.90 45.81
N LYS A 15 -9.89 36.94 45.15
CA LYS A 15 -10.46 36.81 43.79
C LYS A 15 -9.43 36.32 42.77
N LEU A 16 -8.18 36.79 42.85
CA LEU A 16 -7.09 36.31 41.99
C LEU A 16 -6.78 34.82 42.23
N GLN A 17 -6.77 34.37 43.49
CA GLN A 17 -6.59 32.95 43.81
C GLN A 17 -7.76 32.09 43.31
N GLU A 18 -9.00 32.54 43.47
CA GLU A 18 -10.19 31.86 42.94
C GLU A 18 -10.16 31.78 41.41
N THR A 19 -9.76 32.86 40.73
CA THR A 19 -9.63 32.88 39.26
C THR A 19 -8.58 31.88 38.79
N ARG A 20 -7.41 31.80 39.46
CA ARG A 20 -6.37 30.79 39.14
C ARG A 20 -6.85 29.35 39.34
N LEU A 21 -7.63 29.09 40.39
CA LEU A 21 -8.22 27.77 40.64
C LEU A 21 -9.28 27.41 39.59
N LEU A 22 -10.05 28.38 39.13
CA LEU A 22 -11.02 28.18 38.05
C LEU A 22 -10.33 27.90 36.72
N GLU A 23 -9.24 28.61 36.40
CA GLU A 23 -8.46 28.37 35.18
C GLU A 23 -7.84 26.97 35.16
N SER A 24 -7.29 26.49 36.29
CA SER A 24 -6.70 25.14 36.36
C SER A 24 -7.78 24.06 36.22
N LYS A 25 -8.94 24.24 36.86
CA LYS A 25 -10.11 23.37 36.66
C LYS A 25 -10.58 23.38 35.21
N LEU A 26 -10.72 24.56 34.59
CA LEU A 26 -11.12 24.70 33.19
C LEU A 26 -10.14 23.97 32.25
N LYS A 27 -8.83 24.10 32.49
CA LYS A 27 -7.79 23.41 31.71
C LYS A 27 -7.91 21.90 31.83
N ASN A 28 -8.09 21.38 33.05
CA ASN A 28 -8.27 19.94 33.29
C ASN A 28 -9.55 19.41 32.64
N THR A 29 -10.66 20.15 32.76
CA THR A 29 -11.94 19.76 32.14
C THR A 29 -11.84 19.76 30.62
N ARG A 30 -11.23 20.79 30.02
CA ARG A 30 -10.99 20.83 28.56
C ARG A 30 -10.10 19.69 28.07
N GLN A 31 -9.12 19.29 28.87
CA GLN A 31 -8.26 18.17 28.52
C GLN A 31 -9.02 16.85 28.56
N LYS A 32 -9.79 16.62 29.63
CA LYS A 32 -10.71 15.47 29.71
C LYS A 32 -11.71 15.44 28.57
N GLU A 33 -12.30 16.59 28.23
CA GLU A 33 -13.25 16.71 27.11
C GLU A 33 -12.59 16.31 25.79
N LYS A 34 -11.36 16.75 25.53
CA LYS A 34 -10.60 16.35 24.32
C LYS A 34 -10.29 14.86 24.29
N ASP A 35 -9.91 14.29 25.43
CA ASP A 35 -9.61 12.86 25.51
C ASP A 35 -10.89 12.02 25.31
N LEU A 36 -12.01 12.45 25.94
CA LEU A 36 -13.32 11.83 25.77
C LEU A 36 -13.84 11.97 24.33
N GLN A 37 -13.60 13.10 23.67
CA GLN A 37 -13.95 13.33 22.27
C GLN A 37 -13.22 12.35 21.35
N LYS A 38 -11.93 12.10 21.59
CA LYS A 38 -11.15 11.12 20.81
C LYS A 38 -11.65 9.70 21.02
N GLU A 39 -11.97 9.33 22.25
CA GLU A 39 -12.57 8.02 22.55
C GLU A 39 -13.94 7.88 21.89
N TYR A 40 -14.76 8.93 21.91
CA TYR A 40 -16.04 8.97 21.24
C TYR A 40 -15.90 8.80 19.73
N GLU A 41 -15.03 9.58 19.09
CA GLU A 41 -14.75 9.47 17.65
C GLU A 41 -14.25 8.07 17.27
N LYS A 42 -13.39 7.47 18.08
CA LYS A 42 -12.94 6.09 17.88
C LYS A 42 -14.11 5.12 17.93
N SER A 43 -14.95 5.20 18.97
CA SER A 43 -16.12 4.35 19.13
C SER A 43 -17.16 4.54 18.02
N GLU A 44 -17.32 5.77 17.53
CA GLU A 44 -18.22 6.09 16.43
C GLU A 44 -17.71 5.49 15.10
N ASN A 45 -16.39 5.54 14.87
CA ASN A 45 -15.77 4.90 13.71
C ASN A 45 -15.90 3.37 13.76
N ASP A 46 -15.74 2.77 14.94
CA ASP A 46 -15.92 1.33 15.14
C ASP A 46 -17.38 0.92 14.86
N LEU A 47 -18.36 1.71 15.33
CA LEU A 47 -19.78 1.49 15.03
C LEU A 47 -20.09 1.60 13.53
N LYS A 48 -19.51 2.59 12.84
CA LYS A 48 -19.65 2.73 11.38
C LYS A 48 -19.03 1.55 10.64
N ALA A 49 -17.90 1.03 11.11
CA ALA A 49 -17.27 -0.15 10.53
C ALA A 49 -18.15 -1.40 10.68
N LEU A 50 -18.83 -1.57 11.83
CA LEU A 50 -19.74 -2.70 12.07
C LEU A 50 -20.98 -2.68 11.16
N GLN A 51 -21.41 -1.51 10.69
CA GLN A 51 -22.52 -1.38 9.74
C GLN A 51 -22.14 -1.75 8.30
N SER A 52 -20.84 -1.83 8.00
CA SER A 52 -20.39 -2.16 6.65
C SER A 52 -20.71 -3.61 6.31
N VAL A 53 -21.47 -3.81 5.24
CA VAL A 53 -21.76 -5.14 4.70
C VAL A 53 -20.62 -5.59 3.81
N GLY A 54 -20.21 -6.85 3.98
CA GLY A 54 -19.21 -7.47 3.13
C GLY A 54 -19.64 -7.53 1.67
N GLN A 55 -18.68 -7.41 0.76
CA GLN A 55 -18.88 -7.57 -0.68
C GLN A 55 -18.29 -8.90 -1.13
N ILE A 56 -18.98 -9.57 -2.06
CA ILE A 56 -18.49 -10.81 -2.66
C ILE A 56 -17.50 -10.46 -3.76
N VAL A 57 -16.30 -11.05 -3.69
CA VAL A 57 -15.32 -10.90 -4.77
C VAL A 57 -15.63 -11.88 -5.89
N GLY A 58 -15.57 -11.40 -7.13
CA GLY A 58 -15.75 -12.21 -8.32
C GLY A 58 -14.94 -11.68 -9.50
N GLU A 59 -15.00 -12.40 -10.60
CA GLU A 59 -14.34 -12.07 -11.85
C GLU A 59 -15.38 -11.92 -12.95
N VAL A 60 -15.25 -10.87 -13.77
CA VAL A 60 -16.09 -10.68 -14.95
C VAL A 60 -15.64 -11.64 -16.04
N LEU A 61 -16.51 -12.53 -16.50
CA LEU A 61 -16.21 -13.41 -17.63
C LEU A 61 -16.47 -12.70 -18.95
N LYS A 62 -17.65 -12.10 -19.09
CA LYS A 62 -18.10 -11.52 -20.34
C LYS A 62 -19.21 -10.51 -20.11
N GLN A 63 -19.18 -9.42 -20.88
CA GLN A 63 -20.30 -8.50 -20.98
C GLN A 63 -21.35 -9.08 -21.94
N LEU A 64 -22.60 -9.16 -21.48
CA LEU A 64 -23.72 -9.66 -22.29
C LEU A 64 -24.45 -8.50 -22.98
N THR A 65 -24.70 -7.43 -22.22
CA THR A 65 -25.37 -6.20 -22.68
C THR A 65 -24.74 -5.00 -21.96
N ASP A 66 -25.19 -3.79 -22.25
CA ASP A 66 -24.69 -2.58 -21.58
C ASP A 66 -24.95 -2.55 -20.07
N GLU A 67 -25.95 -3.27 -19.57
CA GLU A 67 -26.31 -3.29 -18.15
C GLU A 67 -26.07 -4.66 -17.48
N LYS A 68 -25.93 -5.74 -18.27
CA LYS A 68 -25.78 -7.10 -17.75
C LYS A 68 -24.40 -7.69 -18.06
N PHE A 69 -23.76 -8.21 -17.03
CA PHE A 69 -22.45 -8.85 -17.07
C PHE A 69 -22.54 -10.27 -16.53
N ILE A 70 -21.73 -11.18 -17.06
CA ILE A 70 -21.54 -12.51 -16.47
C ILE A 70 -20.35 -12.43 -15.52
N VAL A 71 -20.59 -12.75 -14.26
CA VAL A 71 -19.56 -12.83 -13.23
C VAL A 71 -19.48 -14.23 -12.65
N LYS A 72 -18.28 -14.64 -12.26
CA LYS A 72 -18.06 -15.86 -11.48
C LYS A 72 -17.53 -15.44 -10.11
N ALA A 73 -18.26 -15.78 -9.06
CA ALA A 73 -17.76 -15.61 -7.70
C ALA A 73 -16.57 -16.55 -7.45
N THR A 74 -15.65 -16.18 -6.53
CA THR A 74 -14.38 -16.90 -6.28
C THR A 74 -14.53 -18.42 -6.23
N ASN A 75 -15.54 -18.93 -5.53
CA ASN A 75 -15.86 -20.37 -5.43
C ASN A 75 -17.32 -20.68 -5.82
N GLY A 76 -17.94 -19.84 -6.65
CA GLY A 76 -19.38 -19.91 -6.93
C GLY A 76 -19.75 -20.29 -8.36
N PRO A 77 -21.04 -20.51 -8.61
CA PRO A 77 -21.57 -20.60 -9.97
C PRO A 77 -21.47 -19.24 -10.68
N ARG A 78 -21.77 -19.26 -11.99
CA ARG A 78 -21.79 -18.06 -12.82
C ARG A 78 -23.13 -17.36 -12.68
N TYR A 79 -23.11 -16.07 -12.42
CA TYR A 79 -24.30 -15.23 -12.29
C TYR A 79 -24.35 -14.20 -13.42
N VAL A 80 -25.57 -13.91 -13.87
CA VAL A 80 -25.84 -12.73 -14.70
C VAL A 80 -26.22 -11.60 -13.76
N VAL A 81 -25.39 -10.57 -13.72
CA VAL A 81 -25.48 -9.49 -12.74
C VAL A 81 -25.64 -8.14 -13.42
N GLY A 82 -26.36 -7.24 -12.74
CA GLY A 82 -26.45 -5.85 -13.14
C GLY A 82 -25.20 -5.06 -12.73
N CYS A 83 -24.87 -4.03 -13.49
CA CYS A 83 -23.85 -3.06 -13.12
C CYS A 83 -24.47 -1.78 -12.58
N ARG A 84 -23.91 -1.23 -11.49
CA ARG A 84 -24.29 0.10 -11.00
C ARG A 84 -23.89 1.16 -12.03
N ARG A 85 -24.81 2.07 -12.37
CA ARG A 85 -24.60 3.13 -13.40
C ARG A 85 -23.40 4.04 -13.17
N GLN A 86 -22.91 4.11 -11.94
CA GLN A 86 -21.82 4.97 -11.51
C GLN A 86 -20.43 4.37 -11.77
N VAL A 87 -20.35 3.08 -12.18
CA VAL A 87 -19.11 2.38 -12.47
C VAL A 87 -18.79 2.48 -13.97
N ASP A 88 -17.54 2.77 -14.29
CA ASP A 88 -17.08 2.88 -15.67
C ASP A 88 -17.06 1.52 -16.38
N LYS A 89 -17.89 1.40 -17.41
CA LYS A 89 -18.05 0.15 -18.18
C LYS A 89 -16.79 -0.22 -18.98
N ASN A 90 -15.91 0.74 -19.25
CA ASN A 90 -14.68 0.53 -20.01
C ASN A 90 -13.64 -0.30 -19.25
N GLU A 91 -13.67 -0.26 -17.92
CA GLU A 91 -12.74 -1.00 -17.06
C GLU A 91 -13.23 -2.41 -16.75
N LEU A 92 -14.54 -2.67 -16.96
CA LEU A 92 -15.20 -3.95 -16.78
C LEU A 92 -14.98 -4.88 -17.99
N LYS A 93 -13.70 -5.16 -18.28
CA LYS A 93 -13.29 -6.14 -19.28
C LYS A 93 -13.36 -7.56 -18.72
N ALA A 94 -13.37 -8.54 -19.63
CA ALA A 94 -13.22 -9.94 -19.26
C ALA A 94 -11.89 -10.13 -18.50
N GLY A 95 -11.96 -10.78 -17.34
CA GLY A 95 -10.83 -11.00 -16.44
C GLY A 95 -10.62 -9.92 -15.38
N THR A 96 -11.43 -8.85 -15.36
CA THR A 96 -11.37 -7.84 -14.30
C THR A 96 -12.04 -8.38 -13.03
N ARG A 97 -11.40 -8.18 -11.87
CA ARG A 97 -11.99 -8.50 -10.57
C ARG A 97 -12.99 -7.43 -10.18
N VAL A 98 -14.12 -7.82 -9.62
CA VAL A 98 -15.19 -6.93 -9.22
C VAL A 98 -15.73 -7.32 -7.86
N ALA A 99 -16.22 -6.32 -7.12
CA ALA A 99 -16.97 -6.52 -5.91
C ALA A 99 -18.45 -6.49 -6.24
N LEU A 100 -19.12 -7.56 -5.83
CA LEU A 100 -20.54 -7.76 -5.94
C LEU A 100 -21.19 -7.51 -4.59
N ASP A 101 -22.37 -6.91 -4.61
CA ASP A 101 -23.20 -6.84 -3.44
C ASP A 101 -23.65 -8.23 -2.99
N MET A 102 -23.69 -8.47 -1.67
CA MET A 102 -24.03 -9.78 -1.11
C MET A 102 -25.50 -10.14 -1.30
N THR A 103 -26.38 -9.14 -1.32
CA THR A 103 -27.85 -9.37 -1.40
C THR A 103 -28.37 -9.33 -2.83
N THR A 104 -27.95 -8.35 -3.63
CA THR A 104 -28.47 -8.14 -4.98
C THR A 104 -27.58 -8.71 -6.09
N LEU A 105 -26.38 -9.20 -5.74
CA LEU A 105 -25.36 -9.62 -6.69
C LEU A 105 -25.08 -8.56 -7.76
N THR A 106 -25.13 -7.26 -7.44
CA THR A 106 -24.83 -6.19 -8.39
C THR A 106 -23.36 -5.78 -8.32
N ILE A 107 -22.76 -5.40 -9.44
CA ILE A 107 -21.38 -4.87 -9.47
C ILE A 107 -21.38 -3.50 -8.79
N MET A 108 -20.74 -3.42 -7.63
CA MET A 108 -20.59 -2.21 -6.83
C MET A 108 -19.37 -1.39 -7.26
N ARG A 109 -18.24 -2.06 -7.45
CA ARG A 109 -16.96 -1.46 -7.88
C ARG A 109 -16.07 -2.51 -8.54
N TYR A 110 -15.14 -2.09 -9.37
CA TYR A 110 -14.04 -2.95 -9.82
C TYR A 110 -12.94 -2.98 -8.75
N LEU A 111 -12.18 -4.06 -8.73
CA LEU A 111 -11.03 -4.25 -7.86
C LEU A 111 -9.76 -4.40 -8.72
N PRO A 112 -8.61 -3.90 -8.24
CA PRO A 112 -7.34 -4.23 -8.86
C PRO A 112 -7.09 -5.74 -8.78
N ARG A 113 -6.19 -6.22 -9.64
CA ARG A 113 -5.77 -7.62 -9.60
C ARG A 113 -5.09 -7.90 -8.26
N GLU A 114 -5.49 -8.99 -7.60
CA GLU A 114 -4.73 -9.49 -6.45
C GLU A 114 -3.40 -10.00 -6.97
N VAL A 115 -2.34 -9.69 -6.23
CA VAL A 115 -1.12 -10.48 -6.25
C VAL A 115 -1.19 -11.38 -5.03
N ASP A 116 -0.83 -12.66 -5.21
CA ASP A 116 -0.79 -13.58 -4.08
C ASP A 116 0.17 -13.07 -3.00
N PRO A 117 -0.13 -13.28 -1.70
CA PRO A 117 0.76 -12.86 -0.62
C PRO A 117 2.19 -13.38 -0.76
N LEU A 118 2.35 -14.56 -1.37
CA LEU A 118 3.66 -15.12 -1.67
C LEU A 118 4.45 -14.24 -2.64
N VAL A 119 3.83 -13.78 -3.73
CA VAL A 119 4.46 -12.89 -4.71
C VAL A 119 4.73 -11.51 -4.10
N TYR A 120 3.81 -11.02 -3.27
CA TYR A 120 4.01 -9.77 -2.54
C TYR A 120 5.22 -9.85 -1.61
N ASN A 121 5.38 -10.95 -0.89
CA ASN A 121 6.54 -11.17 -0.02
C ASN A 121 7.83 -11.28 -0.84
N MET A 122 7.79 -11.95 -2.00
CA MET A 122 8.94 -12.04 -2.90
C MET A 122 9.38 -10.67 -3.42
N SER A 123 8.45 -9.74 -3.66
CA SER A 123 8.78 -8.40 -4.19
C SER A 123 9.26 -7.42 -3.13
N HIS A 124 8.92 -7.66 -1.87
CA HIS A 124 9.29 -6.81 -0.72
C HIS A 124 10.48 -7.37 0.06
N GLU A 125 11.06 -8.50 -0.37
CA GLU A 125 12.31 -8.99 0.21
C GLU A 125 13.44 -8.06 -0.24
N ASP A 126 13.86 -7.15 0.64
CA ASP A 126 14.95 -6.24 0.36
C ASP A 126 16.21 -7.03 -0.03
N PRO A 127 16.83 -6.77 -1.19
CA PRO A 127 18.03 -7.48 -1.64
C PRO A 127 19.26 -7.25 -0.74
N GLY A 128 19.14 -6.40 0.29
CA GLY A 128 20.22 -5.91 1.13
C GLY A 128 20.94 -4.74 0.46
N ASN A 129 21.57 -3.88 1.26
CA ASN A 129 22.32 -2.72 0.75
C ASN A 129 23.76 -3.14 0.38
N ILE A 130 23.89 -4.00 -0.62
CA ILE A 130 25.18 -4.55 -1.08
C ILE A 130 25.64 -3.76 -2.31
N SER A 131 26.86 -3.24 -2.24
CA SER A 131 27.48 -2.49 -3.34
C SER A 131 28.34 -3.37 -4.25
N TYR A 132 28.53 -2.98 -5.52
CA TYR A 132 29.48 -3.68 -6.41
C TYR A 132 30.92 -3.68 -5.89
N SER A 133 31.28 -2.72 -5.03
CA SER A 133 32.59 -2.66 -4.38
C SER A 133 32.86 -3.82 -3.42
N GLU A 134 31.81 -4.48 -2.92
CA GLU A 134 31.94 -5.65 -2.04
C GLU A 134 32.23 -6.95 -2.82
N ILE A 135 32.10 -6.92 -4.16
CA ILE A 135 32.34 -8.07 -5.03
C ILE A 135 33.75 -8.00 -5.63
N GLY A 136 34.64 -8.85 -5.13
CA GLY A 136 36.02 -8.97 -5.64
C GLY A 136 36.16 -9.98 -6.79
N GLY A 137 37.02 -9.67 -7.77
CA GLY A 137 37.51 -10.64 -8.77
C GLY A 137 36.52 -11.05 -9.86
N LEU A 138 35.35 -10.43 -9.95
CA LEU A 138 34.29 -10.72 -10.93
C LEU A 138 33.90 -9.52 -11.80
N SER A 139 34.85 -8.60 -12.05
CA SER A 139 34.59 -7.32 -12.74
C SER A 139 34.04 -7.48 -14.15
N ASP A 140 34.52 -8.48 -14.90
CA ASP A 140 34.07 -8.73 -16.27
C ASP A 140 32.63 -9.25 -16.30
N GLN A 141 32.30 -10.18 -15.39
CA GLN A 141 30.95 -10.75 -15.28
C GLN A 141 29.94 -9.70 -14.80
N VAL A 142 30.34 -8.82 -13.88
CA VAL A 142 29.50 -7.69 -13.46
C VAL A 142 29.24 -6.75 -14.64
N ARG A 143 30.25 -6.47 -15.47
CA ARG A 143 30.07 -5.64 -16.68
C ARG A 143 29.08 -6.26 -17.66
N GLU A 144 29.25 -7.53 -18.00
CA GLU A 144 28.34 -8.25 -18.92
C GLU A 144 26.89 -8.24 -18.41
N LEU A 145 26.70 -8.47 -17.11
CA LEU A 145 25.37 -8.52 -16.52
C LEU A 145 24.70 -7.14 -16.46
N ARG A 146 25.47 -6.06 -16.26
CA ARG A 146 25.00 -4.68 -16.40
C ARG A 146 24.61 -4.36 -17.84
N GLU A 147 25.39 -4.78 -18.83
CA GLU A 147 25.04 -4.59 -20.24
C GLU A 147 23.75 -5.31 -20.63
N VAL A 148 23.47 -6.48 -20.04
CA VAL A 148 22.24 -7.23 -20.32
C VAL A 148 21.02 -6.64 -19.61
N ILE A 149 21.17 -6.11 -18.40
CA ILE A 149 20.02 -5.67 -17.59
C ILE A 149 19.85 -4.14 -17.65
N GLU A 150 20.89 -3.37 -17.37
CA GLU A 150 20.85 -1.91 -17.25
C GLU A 150 20.72 -1.20 -18.61
N LEU A 151 21.42 -1.70 -19.64
CA LEU A 151 21.41 -1.09 -20.97
C LEU A 151 20.01 -1.09 -21.63
N PRO A 152 19.25 -2.20 -21.67
CA PRO A 152 17.90 -2.18 -22.25
C PRO A 152 16.88 -1.42 -21.40
N LEU A 153 17.09 -1.33 -20.08
CA LEU A 153 16.24 -0.55 -19.18
C LEU A 153 16.42 0.96 -19.40
N ASN A 154 17.68 1.42 -19.51
CA ASN A 154 17.97 2.85 -19.65
C ASN A 154 17.81 3.38 -21.08
N ASN A 155 18.20 2.59 -22.12
CA ASN A 155 18.25 3.07 -23.50
C ASN A 155 17.68 2.05 -24.50
N PRO A 156 16.35 1.84 -24.53
CA PRO A 156 15.71 0.91 -25.47
C PRO A 156 15.86 1.33 -26.94
N GLU A 157 16.07 2.62 -27.22
CA GLU A 157 16.23 3.14 -28.59
C GLU A 157 17.45 2.56 -29.32
N LEU A 158 18.54 2.26 -28.62
CA LEU A 158 19.76 1.70 -29.22
C LEU A 158 19.46 0.33 -29.86
N PHE A 159 18.67 -0.50 -29.18
CA PHE A 159 18.24 -1.80 -29.69
C PHE A 159 17.30 -1.67 -30.90
N GLN A 160 16.40 -0.67 -30.87
CA GLN A 160 15.49 -0.40 -31.99
C GLN A 160 16.23 0.07 -33.25
N ARG A 161 17.25 0.93 -33.12
CA ARG A 161 18.04 1.43 -34.26
C ARG A 161 18.87 0.34 -34.92
N VAL A 162 19.41 -0.58 -34.12
CA VAL A 162 20.17 -1.73 -34.63
C VAL A 162 19.23 -2.83 -35.16
N GLY A 163 17.95 -2.81 -34.78
CA GLY A 163 16.96 -3.79 -35.22
C GLY A 163 17.07 -5.15 -34.52
N ILE A 164 17.70 -5.18 -33.34
CA ILE A 164 17.88 -6.39 -32.54
C ILE A 164 17.00 -6.35 -31.29
N SER A 165 16.47 -7.50 -30.87
CA SER A 165 15.73 -7.61 -29.61
C SER A 165 16.71 -7.70 -28.42
N PRO A 166 16.47 -6.97 -27.32
CA PRO A 166 17.32 -7.07 -26.15
C PRO A 166 17.26 -8.48 -25.53
N PRO A 167 18.36 -8.95 -24.93
CA PRO A 167 18.39 -10.20 -24.17
C PRO A 167 17.37 -10.17 -23.02
N LYS A 168 16.65 -11.28 -22.80
CA LYS A 168 15.54 -11.36 -21.84
C LYS A 168 15.92 -11.93 -20.46
N GLY A 169 17.16 -12.39 -20.30
CA GLY A 169 17.63 -12.95 -19.02
C GLY A 169 19.05 -13.49 -19.10
N CYS A 170 19.68 -13.60 -17.94
CA CYS A 170 21.01 -14.19 -17.76
C CYS A 170 20.92 -15.45 -16.91
N LEU A 171 21.80 -16.41 -17.17
CA LEU A 171 21.97 -17.59 -16.32
C LEU A 171 23.36 -17.53 -15.67
N LEU A 172 23.40 -17.45 -14.34
CA LEU A 172 24.65 -17.52 -13.58
C LEU A 172 24.93 -18.98 -13.18
N TYR A 173 26.00 -19.57 -13.69
CA TYR A 173 26.38 -20.96 -13.39
C TYR A 173 27.82 -21.07 -12.84
N GLY A 174 28.15 -22.23 -12.27
CA GLY A 174 29.49 -22.57 -11.77
C GLY A 174 29.50 -23.15 -10.34
N PRO A 175 30.67 -23.36 -9.73
CA PRO A 175 30.81 -23.99 -8.43
C PRO A 175 30.03 -23.26 -7.31
N PRO A 176 29.58 -23.98 -6.25
CA PRO A 176 29.00 -23.34 -5.07
C PRO A 176 30.05 -22.46 -4.38
N GLY A 177 29.62 -21.33 -3.81
CA GLY A 177 30.52 -20.41 -3.09
C GLY A 177 31.19 -19.32 -3.95
N THR A 178 30.97 -19.27 -5.27
CA THR A 178 31.54 -18.21 -6.13
C THR A 178 30.71 -16.91 -6.16
N GLY A 179 29.89 -16.64 -5.14
CA GLY A 179 29.17 -15.36 -5.01
C GLY A 179 28.02 -15.09 -6.00
N LYS A 180 27.46 -16.09 -6.68
CA LYS A 180 26.37 -15.88 -7.68
C LYS A 180 25.15 -15.16 -7.10
N THR A 181 24.71 -15.57 -5.91
CA THR A 181 23.59 -14.95 -5.20
C THR A 181 23.93 -13.54 -4.73
N LEU A 182 25.18 -13.30 -4.32
CA LEU A 182 25.66 -11.96 -3.93
C LEU A 182 25.68 -11.01 -5.12
N LEU A 183 26.10 -11.49 -6.30
CA LEU A 183 26.09 -10.71 -7.54
C LEU A 183 24.66 -10.30 -7.91
N ALA A 184 23.70 -11.23 -7.85
CA ALA A 184 22.29 -10.91 -8.10
C ALA A 184 21.73 -9.86 -7.13
N ARG A 185 22.09 -9.94 -5.84
CA ARG A 185 21.66 -8.96 -4.82
C ARG A 185 22.26 -7.58 -5.03
N ALA A 186 23.56 -7.49 -5.35
CA ALA A 186 24.21 -6.20 -5.61
C ALA A 186 23.61 -5.48 -6.82
N VAL A 187 23.26 -6.23 -7.87
CA VAL A 187 22.60 -5.68 -9.06
C VAL A 187 21.20 -5.16 -8.74
N ALA A 188 20.44 -5.94 -7.97
CA ALA A 188 19.11 -5.54 -7.52
C ALA A 188 19.15 -4.27 -6.67
N SER A 189 20.09 -4.18 -5.73
CA SER A 189 20.26 -3.01 -4.87
C SER A 189 20.67 -1.75 -5.64
N GLN A 190 21.39 -1.88 -6.75
CA GLN A 190 21.91 -0.73 -7.49
C GLN A 190 20.98 -0.23 -8.61
N LEU A 191 20.07 -1.08 -9.10
CA LEU A 191 19.11 -0.71 -10.13
C LEU A 191 17.80 -0.15 -9.58
N ASP A 192 17.63 -0.08 -8.25
CA ASP A 192 16.37 0.28 -7.57
C ASP A 192 15.14 -0.41 -8.21
N ALA A 193 15.35 -1.64 -8.66
CA ALA A 193 14.36 -2.43 -9.40
C ALA A 193 13.66 -3.41 -8.46
N ASN A 194 12.40 -3.74 -8.77
CA ASN A 194 11.66 -4.76 -8.03
C ASN A 194 12.36 -6.12 -8.16
N PHE A 195 13.00 -6.56 -7.07
CA PHE A 195 13.66 -7.86 -7.00
C PHE A 195 12.67 -8.91 -6.51
N LEU A 196 12.51 -9.99 -7.27
CA LEU A 196 11.65 -11.13 -6.91
C LEU A 196 12.54 -12.34 -6.65
N LYS A 197 12.80 -12.63 -5.38
CA LYS A 197 13.55 -13.83 -4.99
C LYS A 197 12.64 -15.04 -4.94
N VAL A 198 12.87 -16.02 -5.80
CA VAL A 198 12.13 -17.28 -5.82
C VAL A 198 13.06 -18.39 -5.34
N ASP A 199 12.82 -18.87 -4.12
CA ASP A 199 13.50 -20.06 -3.60
C ASP A 199 12.66 -21.29 -3.96
N PHE A 200 13.22 -22.18 -4.80
CA PHE A 200 12.62 -23.49 -5.06
C PHE A 200 12.93 -24.41 -3.87
N LEU A 201 12.04 -24.37 -2.87
CA LEU A 201 12.01 -25.33 -1.76
C LEU A 201 11.14 -26.55 -2.12
#